data_AF-A0A167L993-F1
#
_entry.id   AF-A0A167L993-F1
#
_cell.length_a   1.000
_cell.length_b   1.000
_cell.length_c   1.000
_cell.angle_alpha   90.00
_cell.angle_beta   90.00
_cell.angle_gamma   90.00
#
_symmetry.space_group_name_H-M   'P 1'
#
loop_
_entity.id
_entity.type
_entity.pdbx_description
1 polymer ?
#
loop_
_entity_poly.entity_id
_entity_poly.type
_entity_poly.pdbx_seq_one_letter_code
_entity_poly.pdbx_strand_id
1 'polypeptide(L)'
;MWSIKVPEDISVLLPVVKPTWGEGAAGKKIKATWLGHACFLVELPTPKGAARGPRILFDPVFSHRCSPVQFMGPSRFTPPPCTIEEIPQVDAVVISHNHYDHMDTHTLQTLRAQPAGPPHIFAPLNNDSYFRALSVPKEDFSCLDWWDERECTTVEGVKATFRLTCTPCQHFTGRSLTDRCKTLWSSWAVELLPPPTPTASPEDPTPVKVWFAGDTGYRAVPDGSSEADMPTCPVFKEIGAHFGGFDLALIPIGAYLPRQMMSPVHCAPQDSVLVYQDVGARRALGMHWGTWMLTTEPVMDPPKRLREECEKVGIEKGAFTACDSIGETVVV
;
A
#
# COMPACT_ATOMS: atom_id res chain seq x y z
N MET A 1 18.31 -5.04 -24.87
CA MET A 1 18.84 -4.91 -23.49
C MET A 1 18.56 -3.48 -23.08
N TRP A 2 17.56 -3.27 -22.22
CA TRP A 2 17.08 -1.93 -21.86
C TRP A 2 18.19 -1.18 -21.11
N SER A 3 18.61 -0.01 -21.61
CA SER A 3 19.78 0.73 -21.11
C SER A 3 19.47 1.63 -19.91
N ILE A 4 18.46 1.29 -19.11
CA ILE A 4 18.07 2.11 -17.97
C ILE A 4 19.02 1.79 -16.82
N LYS A 5 19.62 2.85 -16.28
CA LYS A 5 20.54 2.79 -15.17
C LYS A 5 19.96 3.58 -14.02
N VAL A 6 20.14 3.07 -12.82
CA VAL A 6 19.96 3.84 -11.59
C VAL A 6 20.99 4.97 -11.62
N PRO A 7 20.58 6.24 -11.39
CA PRO A 7 21.51 7.36 -11.27
C PRO A 7 22.57 7.08 -10.19
N GLU A 8 23.82 7.50 -10.42
CA GLU A 8 24.91 7.31 -9.45
C GLU A 8 24.67 8.10 -8.15
N ASP A 9 23.91 9.20 -8.24
CA ASP A 9 23.51 10.08 -7.15
C ASP A 9 22.13 9.71 -6.56
N ILE A 10 21.64 8.48 -6.75
CA ILE A 10 20.33 8.06 -6.25
C ILE A 10 20.14 8.26 -4.74
N SER A 11 21.21 8.15 -3.94
CA SER A 11 21.15 8.39 -2.49
C SER A 11 20.93 9.87 -2.13
N VAL A 12 21.20 10.79 -3.05
CA VAL A 12 20.91 12.22 -2.93
C VAL A 12 19.50 12.52 -3.45
N LEU A 13 19.11 11.89 -4.56
CA LEU A 13 17.79 12.09 -5.18
C LEU A 13 16.64 11.45 -4.40
N LEU A 14 16.91 10.31 -3.75
CA LEU A 14 15.98 9.57 -2.91
C LEU A 14 16.72 9.07 -1.66
N PRO A 15 16.93 9.93 -0.66
CA PRO A 15 17.59 9.54 0.57
C PRO A 15 16.78 8.50 1.34
N VAL A 16 17.50 7.65 2.06
CA VAL A 16 16.92 6.67 2.98
C VAL A 16 17.21 7.15 4.41
N VAL A 17 16.14 7.37 5.17
CA VAL A 17 16.20 7.89 6.54
C VAL A 17 15.62 6.86 7.51
N LYS A 18 16.15 6.82 8.73
CA LYS A 18 15.56 5.98 9.77
C LYS A 18 14.18 6.54 10.14
N PRO A 19 13.12 5.71 10.17
CA PRO A 19 11.79 6.21 10.45
C PRO A 19 11.66 6.73 11.88
N THR A 20 10.97 7.86 12.04
CA THR A 20 10.59 8.42 13.34
C THR A 20 9.20 7.97 13.78
N TRP A 21 8.46 7.25 12.94
CA TRP A 21 7.09 6.78 13.19
C TRP A 21 6.10 7.91 13.54
N GLY A 22 6.45 9.15 13.20
CA GLY A 22 5.69 10.35 13.58
C GLY A 22 5.73 10.65 15.08
N GLU A 23 6.85 10.35 15.75
CA GLU A 23 7.14 10.82 17.11
C GLU A 23 6.88 12.33 17.25
N GLY A 24 6.19 12.72 18.33
CA GLY A 24 5.81 14.11 18.60
C GLY A 24 4.60 14.63 17.82
N ALA A 25 4.09 13.90 16.82
CA ALA A 25 2.86 14.30 16.11
C ALA A 25 1.60 14.06 16.96
N ALA A 26 0.60 14.92 16.79
CA ALA A 26 -0.67 14.83 17.51
C ALA A 26 -1.38 13.50 17.22
N GLY A 27 -1.84 12.81 18.27
CA GLY A 27 -2.51 11.51 18.15
C GLY A 27 -3.84 11.51 17.39
N LYS A 28 -4.37 12.68 17.00
CA LYS A 28 -5.64 12.80 16.27
C LYS A 28 -5.51 12.69 14.74
N LYS A 29 -4.32 12.39 14.23
CA LYS A 29 -3.98 12.40 12.80
C LYS A 29 -3.60 11.01 12.32
N ILE A 30 -3.77 10.76 11.01
CA ILE A 30 -3.22 9.57 10.37
C ILE A 30 -1.72 9.80 10.19
N LYS A 31 -0.89 8.78 10.46
CA LYS A 31 0.54 8.81 10.18
C LYS A 31 0.86 7.71 9.19
N ALA A 32 1.45 8.06 8.05
CA ALA A 32 1.84 7.12 7.02
C ALA A 32 3.35 7.17 6.82
N THR A 33 4.03 6.09 7.18
CA THR A 33 5.47 5.93 7.01
C THR A 33 5.74 5.08 5.78
N TRP A 34 6.43 5.63 4.79
CA TRP A 34 6.82 4.88 3.60
C TRP A 34 8.08 4.06 3.85
N LEU A 35 8.00 2.75 3.71
CA LEU A 35 9.13 1.83 3.95
C LEU A 35 9.77 1.33 2.65
N GLY A 36 9.37 1.93 1.53
CA GLY A 36 9.82 1.62 0.18
C GLY A 36 8.78 0.81 -0.60
N HIS A 37 8.74 1.01 -1.91
CA HIS A 37 7.85 0.32 -2.84
C HIS A 37 6.37 0.51 -2.45
N ALA A 38 5.58 -0.56 -2.34
CA ALA A 38 4.21 -0.54 -1.82
C ALA A 38 4.13 -0.66 -0.28
N CYS A 39 5.26 -0.76 0.41
CA CYS A 39 5.28 -0.97 1.86
C CYS A 39 5.02 0.34 2.61
N PHE A 40 3.89 0.40 3.32
CA PHE A 40 3.53 1.52 4.18
C PHE A 40 3.12 1.01 5.56
N LEU A 41 3.65 1.63 6.61
CA LEU A 41 3.08 1.54 7.95
C LEU A 41 2.12 2.72 8.14
N VAL A 42 0.85 2.43 8.38
CA VAL A 42 -0.18 3.43 8.68
C VAL A 42 -0.64 3.29 10.13
N GLU A 43 -0.47 4.36 10.90
CA GLU A 43 -1.09 4.52 12.22
C GLU A 43 -2.35 5.39 12.06
N LEU A 44 -3.51 4.82 12.39
CA LEU A 44 -4.77 5.55 12.47
C LEU A 44 -4.78 6.47 13.71
N PRO A 45 -5.69 7.45 13.81
CA PRO A 45 -5.82 8.29 14.99
C PRO A 45 -5.94 7.46 16.28
N THR A 46 -5.20 7.87 17.30
CA THR A 46 -5.18 7.29 18.64
C THR A 46 -6.53 7.48 19.33
N PRO A 47 -7.25 6.40 19.67
CA PRO A 47 -8.47 6.50 20.45
C PRO A 47 -8.24 7.00 21.86
N LYS A 48 -9.28 7.56 22.46
CA LYS A 48 -9.23 8.09 23.82
C LYS A 48 -8.82 7.00 24.81
N GLY A 49 -7.77 7.27 25.59
CA GLY A 49 -7.24 6.34 26.58
C GLY A 49 -6.29 5.26 26.03
N ALA A 50 -6.06 5.22 24.72
CA ALA A 50 -5.06 4.35 24.10
C ALA A 50 -3.68 5.02 24.07
N ALA A 51 -2.62 4.21 24.14
CA ALA A 51 -1.24 4.71 24.03
C ALA A 51 -0.84 5.09 22.58
N ARG A 52 -1.50 4.49 21.59
CA ARG A 52 -1.30 4.69 20.14
C ARG A 52 -2.60 4.36 19.40
N GLY A 53 -2.70 4.72 18.13
CA GLY A 53 -3.76 4.21 17.27
C GLY A 53 -3.46 2.83 16.68
N PRO A 54 -4.45 2.21 16.02
CA PRO A 54 -4.24 1.00 15.22
C PRO A 54 -3.12 1.18 14.20
N ARG A 55 -2.23 0.18 14.09
CA ARG A 55 -1.10 0.16 13.15
C ARG A 55 -1.30 -0.96 12.14
N ILE A 56 -1.41 -0.56 10.87
CA ILE A 56 -1.61 -1.46 9.74
C ILE A 56 -0.39 -1.36 8.83
N LEU A 57 0.23 -2.50 8.53
CA LEU A 57 1.38 -2.61 7.64
C LEU A 57 0.96 -3.23 6.31
N PHE A 58 1.06 -2.46 5.23
CA PHE A 58 0.66 -2.88 3.89
C PHE A 58 1.86 -3.46 3.12
N ASP A 59 1.66 -4.57 2.43
CA ASP A 59 2.62 -5.22 1.51
C ASP A 59 4.10 -5.19 1.98
N PRO A 60 4.41 -5.73 3.16
CA PRO A 60 5.74 -5.60 3.73
C PRO A 60 6.78 -6.47 3.04
N VAL A 61 7.72 -5.82 2.32
CA VAL A 61 8.84 -6.47 1.65
C VAL A 61 10.17 -5.83 2.03
N PHE A 62 10.99 -6.59 2.78
CA PHE A 62 12.32 -6.17 3.22
C PHE A 62 13.45 -6.96 2.56
N SER A 63 13.14 -8.07 1.88
CA SER A 63 14.11 -8.85 1.11
C SER A 63 14.86 -8.03 0.05
N HIS A 64 16.12 -8.39 -0.21
CA HIS A 64 16.94 -7.70 -1.19
C HIS A 64 16.46 -7.91 -2.63
N ARG A 65 15.89 -9.09 -2.94
CA ARG A 65 15.29 -9.38 -4.24
C ARG A 65 13.82 -9.77 -4.14
N CYS A 66 12.99 -9.22 -5.02
CA CYS A 66 11.61 -9.65 -5.22
C CYS A 66 11.58 -10.83 -6.21
N SER A 67 11.99 -12.01 -5.74
CA SER A 67 12.19 -13.21 -6.56
C SER A 67 11.99 -14.48 -5.73
N PRO A 68 11.65 -15.63 -6.36
CA PRO A 68 11.68 -16.94 -5.70
C PRO A 68 13.03 -17.27 -5.06
N VAL A 69 14.12 -16.67 -5.55
CA VAL A 69 15.48 -16.93 -5.10
C VAL A 69 16.25 -15.61 -4.93
N GLN A 70 17.11 -15.52 -3.92
CA GLN A 70 17.85 -14.28 -3.64
C GLN A 70 19.10 -14.06 -4.51
N PHE A 71 19.48 -15.03 -5.36
CA PHE A 71 20.61 -14.92 -6.29
C PHE A 71 20.21 -14.46 -7.70
N MET A 72 18.92 -14.36 -8.03
CA MET A 72 18.41 -14.00 -9.35
C MET A 72 17.13 -13.18 -9.24
N GLY A 73 16.81 -12.34 -10.24
CA GLY A 73 15.64 -11.45 -10.25
C GLY A 73 15.96 -10.03 -9.77
N PRO A 74 14.97 -9.11 -9.75
CA PRO A 74 15.23 -7.70 -9.47
C PRO A 74 15.77 -7.50 -8.06
N SER A 75 16.92 -6.83 -7.93
CA SER A 75 17.47 -6.39 -6.63
C SER A 75 17.08 -4.96 -6.33
N ARG A 76 16.90 -4.66 -5.05
CA ARG A 76 16.68 -3.30 -4.56
C ARG A 76 17.87 -2.42 -4.97
N PHE A 77 17.58 -1.21 -5.43
CA PHE A 77 18.59 -0.16 -5.62
C PHE A 77 18.61 0.86 -4.47
N THR A 78 17.62 0.83 -3.59
CA THR A 78 17.62 1.53 -2.30
C THR A 78 17.53 0.53 -1.14
N PRO A 79 18.30 0.71 -0.05
CA PRO A 79 18.19 -0.15 1.12
C PRO A 79 16.83 0.07 1.84
N PRO A 80 16.35 -0.91 2.64
CA PRO A 80 15.27 -0.65 3.58
C PRO A 80 15.68 0.41 4.61
N PRO A 81 14.74 1.23 5.10
CA PRO A 81 15.05 2.32 6.03
C PRO A 81 15.30 1.86 7.48
N CYS A 82 14.95 0.61 7.78
CA CYS A 82 15.14 -0.03 9.09
C CYS A 82 15.21 -1.56 8.90
N THR A 83 15.52 -2.30 9.96
CA THR A 83 15.30 -3.75 9.98
C THR A 83 13.82 -4.09 10.23
N ILE A 84 13.43 -5.35 10.04
CA ILE A 84 12.05 -5.79 10.29
C ILE A 84 11.73 -5.71 11.78
N GLU A 85 12.71 -5.98 12.64
CA GLU A 85 12.61 -5.94 14.10
C GLU A 85 12.49 -4.51 14.65
N GLU A 86 12.94 -3.51 13.90
CA GLU A 86 12.77 -2.10 14.25
C GLU A 86 11.37 -1.57 13.91
N ILE A 87 10.57 -2.31 13.13
CA ILE A 87 9.17 -1.96 12.88
C ILE A 87 8.41 -2.07 14.20
N PRO A 88 7.69 -1.03 14.63
CA PRO A 88 6.94 -1.07 15.88
C PRO A 88 5.86 -2.15 15.84
N GLN A 89 5.33 -2.52 17.01
CA GLN A 89 4.20 -3.47 17.10
C GLN A 89 3.07 -3.04 16.15
N VAL A 90 2.71 -3.94 15.24
CA VAL A 90 1.59 -3.79 14.31
C VAL A 90 0.42 -4.66 14.77
N ASP A 91 -0.80 -4.21 14.45
CA ASP A 91 -2.02 -4.97 14.74
C ASP A 91 -2.43 -5.84 13.55
N ALA A 92 -2.19 -5.34 12.34
CA ALA A 92 -2.49 -6.05 11.11
C ALA A 92 -1.38 -5.90 10.06
N VAL A 93 -1.20 -6.98 9.30
CA VAL A 93 -0.51 -6.95 8.01
C VAL A 93 -1.57 -7.14 6.92
N VAL A 94 -1.55 -6.29 5.90
CA VAL A 94 -2.51 -6.32 4.79
C VAL A 94 -1.75 -6.58 3.50
N ILE A 95 -2.14 -7.64 2.80
CA ILE A 95 -1.56 -8.05 1.54
C ILE A 95 -2.53 -7.73 0.40
N SER A 96 -2.09 -7.02 -0.64
CA SER A 96 -2.88 -6.80 -1.85
C SER A 96 -2.93 -8.02 -2.77
N HIS A 97 -1.79 -8.69 -2.96
CA HIS A 97 -1.68 -9.87 -3.81
C HIS A 97 -0.35 -10.61 -3.57
N ASN A 98 -0.15 -11.75 -4.23
CA ASN A 98 0.96 -12.65 -3.95
C ASN A 98 2.23 -12.45 -4.78
N HIS A 99 2.41 -11.35 -5.53
CA HIS A 99 3.69 -11.13 -6.22
C HIS A 99 4.84 -10.95 -5.20
N TYR A 100 6.07 -11.24 -5.64
CA TYR A 100 7.24 -11.29 -4.75
C TYR A 100 7.62 -9.93 -4.16
N ASP A 101 7.22 -8.84 -4.79
CA ASP A 101 7.42 -7.47 -4.35
C ASP A 101 6.28 -6.93 -3.47
N HIS A 102 5.25 -7.74 -3.20
CA HIS A 102 4.13 -7.40 -2.29
C HIS A 102 3.96 -8.39 -1.12
N MET A 103 4.32 -9.66 -1.34
CA MET A 103 4.24 -10.71 -0.32
C MET A 103 5.61 -11.37 -0.14
N ASP A 104 6.36 -10.86 0.85
CA ASP A 104 7.65 -11.43 1.25
C ASP A 104 7.47 -12.37 2.45
N THR A 105 7.58 -13.66 2.19
CA THR A 105 7.40 -14.70 3.20
C THR A 105 8.42 -14.62 4.34
N HIS A 106 9.64 -14.13 4.08
CA HIS A 106 10.63 -13.93 5.14
C HIS A 106 10.20 -12.81 6.08
N THR A 107 9.78 -11.68 5.50
CA THR A 107 9.26 -10.54 6.26
C THR A 107 8.04 -10.93 7.10
N LEU A 108 7.09 -11.68 6.53
CA LEU A 108 5.92 -12.18 7.25
C LEU A 108 6.29 -13.09 8.42
N GLN A 109 7.23 -14.03 8.23
CA GLN A 109 7.69 -14.91 9.31
C GLN A 109 8.33 -14.12 10.46
N THR A 110 9.18 -13.14 10.14
CA THR A 110 9.86 -12.32 11.16
C THR A 110 8.86 -11.45 11.95
N LEU A 111 7.88 -10.84 11.28
CA LEU A 111 6.85 -10.02 11.95
C LEU A 111 5.99 -10.80 12.95
N ARG A 112 5.85 -12.11 12.78
CA ARG A 112 5.11 -12.96 13.73
C ARG A 112 5.81 -13.14 15.08
N ALA A 113 7.10 -12.82 15.16
CA ALA A 113 7.87 -12.87 16.40
C ALA A 113 7.75 -11.57 17.22
N GLN A 114 6.83 -10.65 16.87
CA GLN A 114 6.67 -9.38 17.57
C GLN A 114 6.30 -9.58 19.06
N PRO A 115 6.83 -8.74 19.98
CA PRO A 115 6.76 -9.01 21.42
C PRO A 115 5.35 -9.05 22.02
N ALA A 116 4.40 -8.29 21.49
CA ALA A 116 3.01 -8.29 21.96
C ALA A 116 2.12 -9.29 21.20
N GLY A 117 2.73 -10.21 20.45
CA GLY A 117 2.05 -11.21 19.63
C GLY A 117 2.13 -10.92 18.13
N PRO A 118 1.80 -11.93 17.29
CA PRO A 118 1.80 -11.78 15.85
C PRO A 118 0.68 -10.82 15.41
N PRO A 119 0.91 -10.01 14.36
CA PRO A 119 -0.18 -9.27 13.72
C PRO A 119 -1.15 -10.21 13.01
N HIS A 120 -2.42 -9.81 12.91
CA HIS A 120 -3.39 -10.51 12.07
C HIS A 120 -3.12 -10.24 10.60
N ILE A 121 -3.07 -11.28 9.77
CA ILE A 121 -2.79 -11.15 8.33
C ILE A 121 -4.09 -11.11 7.55
N PHE A 122 -4.30 -10.06 6.78
CA PHE A 122 -5.40 -9.94 5.81
C PHE A 122 -4.86 -10.10 4.40
N ALA A 123 -5.53 -10.92 3.59
CA ALA A 123 -5.16 -11.14 2.20
C ALA A 123 -6.40 -11.43 1.35
N PRO A 124 -6.29 -11.38 0.02
CA PRO A 124 -7.39 -11.75 -0.85
C PRO A 124 -7.63 -13.27 -0.82
N LEU A 125 -8.79 -13.69 -1.31
CA LEU A 125 -9.21 -15.09 -1.41
C LEU A 125 -8.13 -16.01 -2.00
N ASN A 126 -8.04 -17.23 -1.47
CA ASN A 126 -7.12 -18.32 -1.86
C ASN A 126 -5.61 -18.07 -1.62
N ASN A 127 -5.21 -16.97 -0.98
CA ASN A 127 -3.80 -16.76 -0.58
C ASN A 127 -3.39 -17.55 0.68
N ASP A 128 -4.31 -18.28 1.30
CA ASP A 128 -4.11 -19.02 2.55
C ASP A 128 -3.08 -20.15 2.44
N SER A 129 -2.88 -20.70 1.24
CA SER A 129 -1.86 -21.73 1.01
C SER A 129 -0.45 -21.27 1.41
N TYR A 130 -0.11 -19.99 1.19
CA TYR A 130 1.18 -19.42 1.59
C TYR A 130 1.28 -19.31 3.11
N PHE A 131 0.23 -18.85 3.79
CA PHE A 131 0.23 -18.74 5.25
C PHE A 131 0.30 -20.10 5.93
N ARG A 132 -0.39 -21.12 5.40
CA ARG A 132 -0.26 -22.50 5.87
C ARG A 132 1.17 -23.03 5.68
N ALA A 133 1.82 -22.73 4.55
CA ALA A 133 3.21 -23.11 4.31
C ALA A 133 4.20 -22.43 5.28
N LEU A 134 3.85 -21.24 5.80
CA LEU A 134 4.59 -20.54 6.85
C LEU A 134 4.15 -20.95 8.28
N SER A 135 3.29 -21.97 8.42
CA SER A 135 2.74 -22.43 9.70
C SER A 135 2.05 -21.31 10.50
N VAL A 136 1.31 -20.44 9.79
CA VAL A 136 0.44 -19.43 10.42
C VAL A 136 -0.85 -20.12 10.88
N PRO A 137 -1.22 -20.02 12.17
CA PRO A 137 -2.49 -20.47 12.72
C PRO A 137 -3.67 -19.89 11.95
N LYS A 138 -4.77 -20.63 11.87
CA LYS A 138 -5.94 -20.25 11.05
C LYS A 138 -6.62 -18.99 11.59
N GLU A 139 -6.53 -18.78 12.89
CA GLU A 139 -7.02 -17.62 13.63
C GLU A 139 -6.20 -16.35 13.39
N ASP A 140 -4.94 -16.47 12.97
CA ASP A 140 -4.02 -15.35 12.74
C ASP A 140 -4.14 -14.77 11.30
N PHE A 141 -5.01 -15.31 10.46
CA PHE A 141 -5.21 -14.76 9.11
C PHE A 141 -6.65 -14.82 8.60
N SER A 142 -6.97 -13.92 7.67
CA SER A 142 -8.26 -13.87 6.96
C SER A 142 -8.03 -13.65 5.47
N CYS A 143 -8.53 -14.59 4.65
CA CYS A 143 -8.56 -14.46 3.20
C CYS A 143 -9.99 -14.10 2.78
N LEU A 144 -10.14 -12.96 2.13
CA LEU A 144 -11.42 -12.32 1.86
C LEU A 144 -11.66 -12.18 0.35
N ASP A 145 -12.88 -12.41 -0.11
CA ASP A 145 -13.29 -12.06 -1.49
C ASP A 145 -13.56 -10.55 -1.59
N TRP A 146 -13.72 -10.03 -2.79
CA TRP A 146 -14.07 -8.63 -2.96
C TRP A 146 -15.40 -8.31 -2.29
N TRP A 147 -15.42 -7.18 -1.60
CA TRP A 147 -16.50 -6.65 -0.76
C TRP A 147 -16.73 -7.40 0.55
N ASP A 148 -16.00 -8.48 0.82
CA ASP A 148 -15.98 -9.06 2.15
C ASP A 148 -15.31 -8.07 3.13
N GLU A 149 -15.88 -8.01 4.33
CA GLU A 149 -15.43 -7.16 5.41
C GLU A 149 -15.06 -7.96 6.64
N ARG A 150 -14.08 -7.46 7.39
CA ARG A 150 -13.65 -8.07 8.65
C ARG A 150 -13.19 -7.00 9.62
N GLU A 151 -13.75 -7.04 10.83
CA GLU A 151 -13.30 -6.19 11.92
C GLU A 151 -12.08 -6.81 12.61
N CYS A 152 -11.13 -5.96 12.98
CA CYS A 152 -9.92 -6.30 13.71
C CYS A 152 -9.87 -5.46 14.98
N THR A 153 -9.67 -6.13 16.12
CA THR A 153 -9.41 -5.44 17.38
C THR A 153 -7.90 -5.46 17.64
N THR A 154 -7.35 -4.29 17.92
CA THR A 154 -5.91 -4.10 18.20
C THR A 154 -5.43 -4.98 19.37
N VAL A 155 -4.12 -5.25 19.41
CA VAL A 155 -3.49 -5.98 20.53
C VAL A 155 -3.74 -5.30 21.88
N GLU A 156 -3.52 -6.06 22.97
CA GLU A 156 -3.79 -5.59 24.33
C GLU A 156 -3.13 -4.23 24.63
N GLY A 157 -3.90 -3.31 25.22
CA GLY A 157 -3.43 -1.96 25.61
C GLY A 157 -3.85 -0.81 24.70
N VAL A 158 -4.37 -1.08 23.50
CA VAL A 158 -4.91 -0.05 22.58
C VAL A 158 -6.44 -0.05 22.54
N LYS A 159 -7.07 -1.24 22.59
CA LYS A 159 -8.54 -1.45 22.60
C LYS A 159 -9.30 -0.59 21.58
N ALA A 160 -8.84 -0.64 20.34
CA ALA A 160 -9.48 0.00 19.20
C ALA A 160 -9.95 -1.05 18.20
N THR A 161 -11.02 -0.74 17.47
CA THR A 161 -11.53 -1.60 16.39
C THR A 161 -11.49 -0.85 15.08
N PHE A 162 -10.98 -1.49 14.05
CA PHE A 162 -11.06 -1.00 12.68
C PHE A 162 -11.63 -2.09 11.77
N ARG A 163 -12.26 -1.67 10.69
CA ARG A 163 -12.79 -2.57 9.66
C ARG A 163 -11.88 -2.55 8.45
N LEU A 164 -11.58 -3.73 7.93
CA LEU A 164 -10.98 -3.92 6.63
C LEU A 164 -12.04 -4.44 5.66
N THR A 165 -12.15 -3.81 4.51
CA THR A 165 -12.94 -4.32 3.38
C THR A 165 -11.99 -4.62 2.24
N CYS A 166 -12.01 -5.86 1.76
CA CYS A 166 -11.24 -6.29 0.61
C CYS A 166 -11.89 -5.69 -0.64
N THR A 167 -11.30 -4.67 -1.25
CA THR A 167 -11.92 -3.99 -2.40
C THR A 167 -11.30 -4.46 -3.71
N PRO A 168 -12.05 -4.48 -4.81
CA PRO A 168 -11.53 -4.87 -6.11
C PRO A 168 -10.44 -3.90 -6.66
N CYS A 169 -9.60 -4.40 -7.56
CA CYS A 169 -8.70 -3.62 -8.39
C CYS A 169 -8.38 -4.39 -9.70
N GLN A 170 -7.68 -3.75 -10.65
CA GLN A 170 -7.38 -4.33 -11.96
C GLN A 170 -5.93 -4.85 -12.02
N HIS A 171 -5.70 -6.09 -11.61
CA HIS A 171 -4.38 -6.72 -11.61
C HIS A 171 -4.46 -8.24 -11.88
N PHE A 172 -3.40 -8.98 -11.56
CA PHE A 172 -3.35 -10.44 -11.62
C PHE A 172 -2.45 -11.01 -10.50
N THR A 173 -2.36 -12.32 -10.38
CA THR A 173 -1.51 -13.01 -9.40
C THR A 173 -0.66 -14.10 -10.03
N GLY A 174 0.37 -14.55 -9.30
CA GLY A 174 1.19 -15.72 -9.66
C GLY A 174 2.62 -15.66 -9.09
N ARG A 175 3.12 -16.76 -8.55
CA ARG A 175 4.51 -16.88 -8.04
C ARG A 175 5.34 -17.94 -8.79
N SER A 176 4.71 -18.70 -9.65
CA SER A 176 5.30 -19.82 -10.39
C SER A 176 4.75 -19.87 -11.82
N LEU A 177 5.27 -20.80 -12.62
CA LEU A 177 4.84 -20.96 -14.01
C LEU A 177 3.40 -21.50 -14.15
N THR A 178 2.79 -22.02 -13.08
CA THR A 178 1.52 -22.75 -13.16
C THR A 178 0.44 -22.22 -12.23
N ASP A 179 0.66 -21.12 -11.52
CA ASP A 179 -0.29 -20.56 -10.54
C ASP A 179 -0.82 -19.17 -10.90
N ARG A 180 -0.64 -18.74 -12.15
CA ARG A 180 -1.20 -17.47 -12.63
C ARG A 180 -2.71 -17.40 -12.40
N CYS A 181 -3.17 -16.34 -11.77
CA CYS A 181 -4.58 -16.07 -11.44
C CYS A 181 -5.27 -17.17 -10.61
N LYS A 182 -4.52 -17.99 -9.85
CA LYS A 182 -5.12 -18.99 -8.93
C LYS A 182 -5.51 -18.40 -7.57
N THR A 183 -4.98 -17.24 -7.21
CA THR A 183 -5.36 -16.48 -6.02
C THR A 183 -5.92 -15.12 -6.42
N LEU A 184 -6.72 -14.52 -5.56
CA LEU A 184 -7.29 -13.20 -5.79
C LEU A 184 -6.22 -12.10 -5.53
N TRP A 185 -6.42 -10.94 -6.16
CA TRP A 185 -5.71 -9.68 -5.94
C TRP A 185 -6.72 -8.64 -5.47
N SER A 186 -6.33 -7.64 -4.68
CA SER A 186 -7.26 -6.64 -4.17
C SER A 186 -6.59 -5.32 -3.83
N SER A 187 -7.41 -4.27 -3.78
CA SER A 187 -7.18 -3.09 -2.96
C SER A 187 -7.83 -3.30 -1.58
N TRP A 188 -7.66 -2.35 -0.66
CA TRP A 188 -8.20 -2.44 0.71
C TRP A 188 -8.71 -1.10 1.21
N ALA A 189 -9.93 -1.07 1.73
CA ALA A 189 -10.45 0.03 2.52
C ALA A 189 -10.28 -0.28 4.02
N VAL A 190 -9.83 0.72 4.78
CA VAL A 190 -9.70 0.68 6.24
C VAL A 190 -10.58 1.75 6.85
N GLU A 191 -11.47 1.39 7.75
CA GLU A 191 -12.31 2.33 8.49
C GLU A 191 -12.02 2.23 9.99
N LEU A 192 -11.64 3.34 10.62
CA LEU A 192 -11.58 3.40 12.08
C LEU A 192 -13.01 3.45 12.63
N LEU A 193 -13.40 2.43 13.41
CA LEU A 193 -14.74 2.36 13.97
C LEU A 193 -14.84 3.12 15.29
N PRO A 194 -15.97 3.79 15.56
CA PRO A 194 -16.20 4.42 16.85
C PRO A 194 -16.30 3.35 17.96
N PRO A 195 -16.09 3.73 19.23
CA PRO A 195 -16.27 2.83 20.36
C PRO A 195 -17.71 2.25 20.39
N PRO A 196 -17.90 1.00 20.89
CA PRO A 196 -19.22 0.36 20.93
C PRO A 196 -20.25 1.09 21.80
N THR A 197 -19.79 1.85 22.79
CA THR A 197 -20.67 2.65 23.67
C THR A 197 -20.83 4.07 23.13
N PRO A 198 -22.08 4.52 22.85
CA PRO A 198 -22.36 5.86 22.34
C PRO A 198 -22.30 6.90 23.46
N THR A 199 -21.10 7.19 23.94
CA THR A 199 -20.82 8.43 24.68
C THR A 199 -19.87 9.25 23.84
N ALA A 200 -20.34 9.67 22.66
CA ALA A 200 -19.58 10.52 21.76
C ALA A 200 -19.19 11.81 22.50
N SER A 201 -17.93 11.88 22.90
CA SER A 201 -17.32 13.07 23.45
C SER A 201 -16.80 13.91 22.27
N PRO A 202 -16.83 15.26 22.34
CA PRO A 202 -16.15 16.13 21.37
C PRO A 202 -14.64 15.84 21.22
N GLU A 203 -14.07 15.04 22.13
CA GLU A 203 -12.68 14.61 22.13
C GLU A 203 -12.42 13.28 21.44
N ASP A 204 -13.45 12.51 21.09
CA ASP A 204 -13.28 11.23 20.39
C ASP A 204 -12.70 11.46 18.99
N PRO A 205 -11.82 10.57 18.49
CA PRO A 205 -11.29 10.73 17.15
C PRO A 205 -12.42 10.63 16.12
N THR A 206 -12.40 11.56 15.16
CA THR A 206 -13.27 11.49 13.99
C THR A 206 -13.04 10.14 13.29
N PRO A 207 -14.11 9.43 12.86
CA PRO A 207 -13.95 8.28 11.98
C PRO A 207 -13.11 8.69 10.77
N VAL A 208 -12.07 7.91 10.49
CA VAL A 208 -11.20 8.13 9.34
C VAL A 208 -11.23 6.92 8.42
N LYS A 209 -10.99 7.17 7.13
CA LYS A 209 -10.91 6.12 6.12
C LYS A 209 -9.60 6.20 5.36
N VAL A 210 -8.94 5.06 5.22
CA VAL A 210 -7.72 4.90 4.43
C VAL A 210 -7.98 3.90 3.31
N TRP A 211 -7.51 4.17 2.11
CA TRP A 211 -7.55 3.23 1.00
C TRP A 211 -6.15 2.86 0.53
N PHE A 212 -5.89 1.58 0.38
CA PHE A 212 -4.65 1.05 -0.17
C PHE A 212 -4.95 0.37 -1.50
N ALA A 213 -4.45 0.94 -2.60
CA ALA A 213 -4.83 0.51 -3.95
C ALA A 213 -4.28 -0.87 -4.34
N GLY A 214 -3.22 -1.35 -3.66
CA GLY A 214 -2.38 -2.43 -4.18
C GLY A 214 -1.78 -2.07 -5.54
N ASP A 215 -1.40 -3.08 -6.30
CA ASP A 215 -1.13 -2.89 -7.72
C ASP A 215 -2.42 -2.90 -8.52
N THR A 216 -2.52 -1.95 -9.45
CA THR A 216 -3.68 -1.86 -10.31
C THR A 216 -3.38 -1.09 -11.57
N GLY A 217 -3.99 -1.51 -12.68
CA GLY A 217 -4.21 -0.67 -13.84
C GLY A 217 -5.45 0.20 -13.68
N TYR A 218 -5.63 1.14 -14.60
CA TYR A 218 -6.85 1.93 -14.72
C TYR A 218 -7.54 1.72 -16.06
N ARG A 219 -6.77 1.41 -17.11
CA ARG A 219 -7.25 1.17 -18.48
C ARG A 219 -6.24 0.30 -19.22
N ALA A 220 -6.66 -0.41 -20.25
CA ALA A 220 -5.73 -1.05 -21.17
C ALA A 220 -5.46 -0.12 -22.36
N VAL A 221 -4.19 0.13 -22.66
CA VAL A 221 -3.73 1.04 -23.73
C VAL A 221 -2.96 0.21 -24.77
N PRO A 222 -3.57 -0.17 -25.91
CA PRO A 222 -2.84 -0.86 -26.97
C PRO A 222 -1.76 0.03 -27.60
N ASP A 223 -0.78 -0.60 -28.24
CA ASP A 223 0.28 0.14 -28.96
C ASP A 223 -0.32 1.06 -30.03
N GLY A 224 0.21 2.28 -30.14
CA GLY A 224 -0.28 3.33 -31.04
C GLY A 224 -1.66 3.93 -30.71
N SER A 225 -2.30 3.52 -29.61
CA SER A 225 -3.60 4.07 -29.19
C SER A 225 -3.42 5.31 -28.29
N SER A 226 -4.37 6.25 -28.38
CA SER A 226 -4.46 7.38 -27.46
C SER A 226 -5.07 6.92 -26.13
N GLU A 227 -4.40 7.21 -25.01
CA GLU A 227 -4.90 6.84 -23.68
C GLU A 227 -6.26 7.51 -23.36
N ALA A 228 -6.50 8.70 -23.90
CA ALA A 228 -7.73 9.47 -23.69
C ALA A 228 -8.98 8.77 -24.26
N ASP A 229 -8.80 7.90 -25.26
CA ASP A 229 -9.89 7.19 -25.92
C ASP A 229 -10.18 5.82 -25.29
N MET A 230 -9.34 5.38 -24.36
CA MET A 230 -9.45 4.05 -23.76
C MET A 230 -10.46 4.03 -22.60
N PRO A 231 -11.31 2.99 -22.50
CA PRO A 231 -12.25 2.85 -21.40
C PRO A 231 -11.50 2.66 -20.09
N THR A 232 -12.07 3.19 -19.01
CA THR A 232 -11.51 3.15 -17.67
C THR A 232 -12.21 2.09 -16.82
N CYS A 233 -11.48 1.50 -15.89
CA CYS A 233 -12.03 0.55 -14.91
C CYS A 233 -13.06 1.27 -14.04
N PRO A 234 -14.35 0.86 -14.03
CA PRO A 234 -15.40 1.58 -13.32
C PRO A 234 -15.27 1.46 -11.79
N VAL A 235 -14.51 0.48 -11.34
CA VAL A 235 -14.49 0.03 -9.96
C VAL A 235 -14.03 1.09 -8.96
N PHE A 236 -13.17 2.02 -9.37
CA PHE A 236 -12.68 3.08 -8.49
C PHE A 236 -13.79 4.08 -8.16
N LYS A 237 -14.67 4.38 -9.13
CA LYS A 237 -15.87 5.20 -8.89
C LYS A 237 -16.87 4.47 -8.01
N GLU A 238 -17.01 3.15 -8.18
CA GLU A 238 -17.86 2.31 -7.33
C GLU A 238 -17.35 2.31 -5.88
N ILE A 239 -16.03 2.15 -5.68
CA ILE A 239 -15.38 2.24 -4.37
C ILE A 239 -15.59 3.63 -3.76
N GLY A 240 -15.31 4.71 -4.51
CA GLY A 240 -15.52 6.08 -4.04
C GLY A 240 -16.96 6.36 -3.64
N ALA A 241 -17.93 5.89 -4.43
CA ALA A 241 -19.35 6.02 -4.13
C ALA A 241 -19.78 5.18 -2.92
N HIS A 242 -19.25 3.97 -2.77
CA HIS A 242 -19.57 3.07 -1.65
C HIS A 242 -19.09 3.62 -0.32
N PHE A 243 -17.84 4.11 -0.25
CA PHE A 243 -17.24 4.61 0.99
C PHE A 243 -17.49 6.11 1.22
N GLY A 244 -17.93 6.86 0.21
CA GLY A 244 -18.10 8.31 0.31
C GLY A 244 -16.77 9.08 0.39
N GLY A 245 -15.71 8.53 -0.20
CA GLY A 245 -14.36 9.09 -0.17
C GLY A 245 -13.48 8.57 0.97
N PHE A 246 -12.21 9.00 0.94
CA PHE A 246 -11.17 8.61 1.90
C PHE A 246 -10.38 9.81 2.40
N ASP A 247 -9.91 9.76 3.65
CA ASP A 247 -9.02 10.78 4.18
C ASP A 247 -7.61 10.64 3.61
N LEU A 248 -7.15 9.40 3.41
CA LEU A 248 -5.87 9.08 2.79
C LEU A 248 -6.02 7.91 1.80
N ALA A 249 -5.43 8.03 0.61
CA ALA A 249 -5.22 6.93 -0.32
C ALA A 249 -3.73 6.67 -0.59
N LEU A 250 -3.33 5.41 -0.68
CA LEU A 250 -2.00 4.98 -1.08
C LEU A 250 -2.12 4.38 -2.48
N ILE A 251 -1.52 5.01 -3.49
CA ILE A 251 -1.79 4.74 -4.92
C ILE A 251 -0.48 4.48 -5.67
N PRO A 252 -0.35 3.39 -6.45
CA PRO A 252 0.88 3.11 -7.18
C PRO A 252 1.11 4.17 -8.26
N ILE A 253 2.35 4.57 -8.46
CA ILE A 253 2.75 5.54 -9.49
C ILE A 253 3.90 5.04 -10.37
N GLY A 254 4.49 3.89 -10.06
CA GLY A 254 5.59 3.27 -10.81
C GLY A 254 5.16 2.02 -11.58
N ALA A 255 6.14 1.32 -12.15
CA ALA A 255 5.97 0.09 -12.91
C ALA A 255 5.09 0.21 -14.17
N TYR A 256 5.14 1.35 -14.87
CA TYR A 256 4.16 1.65 -15.92
C TYR A 256 4.67 1.58 -17.37
N LEU A 257 5.97 1.45 -17.65
CA LEU A 257 6.47 1.31 -19.02
C LEU A 257 6.91 -0.12 -19.40
N PRO A 258 6.69 -0.55 -20.65
CA PRO A 258 5.99 0.17 -21.73
C PRO A 258 4.46 0.07 -21.58
N ARG A 259 3.72 1.13 -21.97
CA ARG A 259 2.27 1.25 -21.70
C ARG A 259 1.44 0.12 -22.32
N GLN A 260 1.78 -0.33 -23.51
CA GLN A 260 1.08 -1.44 -24.19
C GLN A 260 1.15 -2.77 -23.46
N MET A 261 2.11 -2.94 -22.55
CA MET A 261 2.24 -4.14 -21.73
C MET A 261 1.72 -3.89 -20.32
N MET A 262 2.07 -2.75 -19.72
CA MET A 262 1.86 -2.51 -18.30
C MET A 262 0.51 -1.86 -17.99
N SER A 263 -0.09 -1.08 -18.89
CA SER A 263 -1.35 -0.36 -18.61
C SER A 263 -2.50 -1.22 -18.09
N PRO A 264 -2.73 -2.47 -18.55
CA PRO A 264 -3.82 -3.29 -18.02
C PRO A 264 -3.66 -3.65 -16.54
N VAL A 265 -2.46 -3.50 -15.98
CA VAL A 265 -2.11 -4.00 -14.64
C VAL A 265 -1.41 -2.98 -13.75
N HIS A 266 -0.86 -1.89 -14.30
CA HIS A 266 -0.23 -0.78 -13.56
C HIS A 266 -0.64 0.59 -14.10
N CYS A 267 -1.07 1.44 -13.17
CA CYS A 267 -1.30 2.85 -13.39
C CYS A 267 0.02 3.56 -13.73
N ALA A 268 0.00 4.37 -14.78
CA ALA A 268 0.95 5.46 -14.88
C ALA A 268 0.49 6.65 -14.01
N PRO A 269 1.34 7.63 -13.68
CA PRO A 269 0.95 8.75 -12.82
C PRO A 269 -0.32 9.49 -13.27
N GLN A 270 -0.58 9.61 -14.58
CA GLN A 270 -1.81 10.19 -15.10
C GLN A 270 -3.07 9.35 -14.80
N ASP A 271 -2.95 8.02 -14.76
CA ASP A 271 -4.02 7.13 -14.32
C ASP A 271 -4.22 7.23 -12.81
N SER A 272 -3.12 7.28 -12.03
CA SER A 272 -3.16 7.39 -10.58
C SER A 272 -3.90 8.64 -10.12
N VAL A 273 -3.72 9.77 -10.83
CA VAL A 273 -4.43 11.02 -10.59
C VAL A 273 -5.94 10.88 -10.78
N LEU A 274 -6.37 10.12 -11.79
CA LEU A 274 -7.80 9.85 -12.03
C LEU A 274 -8.36 8.86 -11.00
N VAL A 275 -7.59 7.84 -10.61
CA VAL A 275 -7.96 6.95 -9.51
C VAL A 275 -8.16 7.73 -8.21
N TYR A 276 -7.25 8.66 -7.89
CA TYR A 276 -7.38 9.56 -6.72
C TYR A 276 -8.72 10.32 -6.72
N GLN A 277 -9.12 10.87 -7.87
CA GLN A 277 -10.40 11.57 -8.02
C GLN A 277 -11.59 10.61 -7.93
N ASP A 278 -11.52 9.46 -8.60
CA ASP A 278 -12.61 8.48 -8.68
C ASP A 278 -12.93 7.85 -7.32
N VAL A 279 -11.91 7.58 -6.48
CA VAL A 279 -12.12 7.09 -5.11
C VAL A 279 -12.51 8.20 -4.13
N GLY A 280 -12.51 9.47 -4.55
CA GLY A 280 -12.86 10.60 -3.70
C GLY A 280 -11.89 10.83 -2.53
N ALA A 281 -10.60 10.58 -2.74
CA ALA A 281 -9.60 10.76 -1.68
C ALA A 281 -9.31 12.25 -1.44
N ARG A 282 -9.14 12.64 -0.17
CA ARG A 282 -8.76 14.01 0.24
C ARG A 282 -7.25 14.20 0.15
N ARG A 283 -6.49 13.21 0.61
CA ARG A 283 -5.03 13.14 0.49
C ARG A 283 -4.62 11.82 -0.15
N ALA A 284 -3.51 11.82 -0.86
CA ALA A 284 -2.89 10.60 -1.36
C ALA A 284 -1.37 10.63 -1.33
N LEU A 285 -0.78 9.45 -1.15
CA LEU A 285 0.65 9.21 -1.24
C LEU A 285 0.95 8.21 -2.36
N GLY A 286 1.89 8.57 -3.23
CA GLY A 286 2.38 7.73 -4.31
C GLY A 286 3.28 6.61 -3.80
N MET A 287 3.04 5.39 -4.26
CA MET A 287 3.80 4.18 -3.88
C MET A 287 4.26 3.39 -5.11
N HIS A 288 4.86 2.20 -4.90
CA HIS A 288 5.34 1.29 -5.96
C HIS A 288 6.46 1.86 -6.85
N TRP A 289 7.30 2.73 -6.29
CA TRP A 289 8.46 3.30 -6.97
C TRP A 289 9.70 3.36 -6.06
N GLY A 290 10.84 3.80 -6.59
CA GLY A 290 12.02 4.13 -5.79
C GLY A 290 12.75 2.95 -5.12
N THR A 291 12.38 1.69 -5.41
CA THR A 291 12.93 0.51 -4.71
C THR A 291 13.52 -0.54 -5.64
N TRP A 292 12.74 -1.06 -6.59
CA TRP A 292 13.18 -2.00 -7.63
C TRP A 292 12.98 -1.40 -9.02
N MET A 293 13.82 -1.80 -9.97
CA MET A 293 13.58 -1.55 -11.39
C MET A 293 12.77 -2.73 -11.97
N LEU A 294 11.45 -2.59 -11.99
CA LEU A 294 10.55 -3.63 -12.50
C LEU A 294 10.26 -3.49 -14.02
N THR A 295 10.46 -2.29 -14.54
CA THR A 295 9.98 -1.82 -15.84
C THR A 295 10.97 -0.85 -16.47
N THR A 296 10.55 -0.20 -17.57
CA THR A 296 11.43 0.61 -18.42
C THR A 296 11.27 2.13 -18.27
N GLU A 297 10.71 2.64 -17.18
CA GLU A 297 10.78 4.08 -16.87
C GLU A 297 12.05 4.43 -16.09
N PRO A 298 12.58 5.66 -16.23
CA PRO A 298 13.62 6.15 -15.32
C PRO A 298 13.13 6.14 -13.87
N VAL A 299 13.97 5.70 -12.92
CA VAL A 299 13.55 5.45 -11.53
C VAL A 299 13.01 6.67 -10.77
N MET A 300 13.36 7.89 -11.19
CA MET A 300 12.87 9.16 -10.63
C MET A 300 11.78 9.84 -11.47
N ASP A 301 11.35 9.21 -12.57
CA ASP A 301 10.25 9.70 -13.41
C ASP A 301 8.89 9.68 -12.68
N PRO A 302 8.53 8.65 -11.88
CA PRO A 302 7.22 8.58 -11.23
C PRO A 302 6.80 9.82 -10.40
N PRO A 303 7.59 10.31 -9.40
CA PRO A 303 7.18 11.46 -8.59
C PRO A 303 7.17 12.77 -9.40
N LYS A 304 8.05 12.89 -10.41
CA LYS A 304 8.09 14.05 -11.30
C LYS A 304 6.81 14.10 -12.13
N ARG A 305 6.48 13.00 -12.81
CA ARG A 305 5.27 12.91 -13.64
C ARG A 305 4.01 13.05 -12.80
N LEU A 306 3.95 12.46 -11.61
CA LEU A 306 2.82 12.67 -10.69
C LEU A 306 2.54 14.15 -10.45
N ARG A 307 3.58 14.94 -10.16
CA ARG A 307 3.44 16.38 -9.94
C ARG A 307 2.91 17.10 -11.18
N GLU A 308 3.46 16.80 -12.35
CA GLU A 308 3.02 17.38 -13.63
C GLU A 308 1.56 17.02 -13.94
N GLU A 309 1.13 15.78 -13.69
CA GLU A 309 -0.26 15.36 -13.93
C GLU A 309 -1.24 15.97 -12.93
N CYS A 310 -0.86 16.09 -11.65
CA CYS A 310 -1.64 16.83 -10.64
C CYS A 310 -1.84 18.29 -11.06
N GLU A 311 -0.79 18.98 -11.51
CA GLU A 311 -0.86 20.37 -11.98
C GLU A 311 -1.77 20.53 -13.20
N LYS A 312 -1.71 19.60 -14.16
CA LYS A 312 -2.55 19.62 -15.37
C LYS A 312 -4.04 19.57 -15.07
N VAL A 313 -4.46 18.79 -14.09
CA VAL A 313 -5.88 18.62 -13.72
C VAL A 313 -6.32 19.50 -12.55
N GLY A 314 -5.44 20.36 -12.04
CA GLY A 314 -5.75 21.31 -10.96
C GLY A 314 -5.92 20.66 -9.57
N ILE A 315 -5.23 19.55 -9.29
CA ILE A 315 -5.16 19.02 -7.93
C ILE A 315 -4.35 19.98 -7.06
N GLU A 316 -4.88 20.28 -5.86
CA GLU A 316 -4.23 21.16 -4.90
C GLU A 316 -2.82 20.66 -4.55
N LYS A 317 -1.85 21.57 -4.48
CA LYS A 317 -0.47 21.24 -4.13
C LYS A 317 -0.41 20.50 -2.79
N GLY A 318 0.17 19.30 -2.79
CA GLY A 318 0.30 18.45 -1.60
C GLY A 318 -0.93 17.60 -1.28
N ALA A 319 -2.00 17.68 -2.08
CA ALA A 319 -3.14 16.77 -1.95
C ALA A 319 -2.81 15.37 -2.46
N PHE A 320 -2.05 15.23 -3.54
CA PHE A 320 -1.46 13.96 -3.97
C PHE A 320 0.03 14.15 -4.28
N THR A 321 0.88 13.53 -3.46
CA THR A 321 2.35 13.65 -3.53
C THR A 321 3.01 12.28 -3.42
N ALA A 322 4.31 12.20 -3.69
CA ALA A 322 5.15 11.11 -3.22
C ALA A 322 5.98 11.58 -2.01
N CYS A 323 6.48 10.65 -1.21
CA CYS A 323 7.45 10.94 -0.15
C CYS A 323 8.80 11.35 -0.77
N ASP A 324 9.49 12.28 -0.14
CA ASP A 324 10.82 12.77 -0.53
C ASP A 324 11.93 11.83 -0.04
N SER A 325 11.65 10.93 0.91
CA SER A 325 12.62 9.97 1.45
C SER A 325 11.98 8.62 1.78
N ILE A 326 12.72 7.54 1.59
CA ILE A 326 12.32 6.23 2.15
C ILE A 326 12.54 6.28 3.65
N GLY A 327 11.50 5.94 4.42
CA GLY A 327 11.44 6.07 5.88
C GLY A 327 10.77 7.36 6.37
N GLU A 328 10.39 8.26 5.46
CA GLU A 328 9.62 9.46 5.79
C GLU A 328 8.25 9.09 6.38
N THR A 329 7.80 9.85 7.39
CA THR A 329 6.43 9.78 7.90
C THR A 329 5.67 11.04 7.56
N VAL A 330 4.57 10.90 6.81
CA VAL A 330 3.64 11.97 6.49
C VAL A 330 2.48 11.95 7.48
N VAL A 331 2.12 13.11 8.03
CA VAL A 331 0.98 13.28 8.95
C VAL A 331 -0.18 13.92 8.19
N VAL A 332 -1.35 13.28 8.23
CA VAL A 332 -2.60 13.68 7.55
C VAL A 332 -3.67 14.03 8.56
#